data_AF-A0A2V6D055-F1
#
_entry.id   AF-A0A2V6D055-F1
#
_cell.length_a   1.000
_cell.length_b   1.000
_cell.length_c   1.000
_cell.angle_alpha   90.00
_cell.angle_beta   90.00
_cell.angle_gamma   90.00
#
_symmetry.space_group_name_H-M   'P 1'
#
loop_
_entity.id
_entity.type
_entity.pdbx_description
1 polymer ?
#
loop_
_entity_poly.entity_id
_entity_poly.type
_entity_poly.pdbx_seq_one_letter_code
_entity_poly.pdbx_strand_id
1 'polypeptide(L)'
;MQERYIKWWTPYLSREFEMLVFGNGGGLPLIIFPTSFGNYHQNKDFGLIDSVAWFVDNNRVTVYCPDAIDLDSFYNKSIHPADRIRTHIAYENVIVHEVFDFARREGSTHRVGVCGASLGAYHAA
;
A
#
# COMPACT_ATOMS: atom_id res chain seq x y z
N MET A 1 -7.47 17.47 -5.35
CA MET A 1 -7.18 16.03 -5.18
C MET A 1 -8.34 15.29 -4.54
N GLN A 2 -8.85 14.23 -5.16
CA GLN A 2 -9.83 13.34 -4.54
C GLN A 2 -9.12 12.35 -3.61
N GLU A 3 -9.59 12.23 -2.37
CA GLU A 3 -9.12 11.25 -1.39
C GLU A 3 -10.22 10.21 -1.12
N ARG A 4 -9.87 8.93 -1.10
CA ARG A 4 -10.78 7.82 -0.80
C ARG A 4 -10.15 6.91 0.23
N TYR A 5 -10.90 6.62 1.28
CA TYR A 5 -10.59 5.58 2.23
C TYR A 5 -11.25 4.28 1.80
N ILE A 6 -10.46 3.22 1.69
CA ILE A 6 -10.91 1.88 1.31
C ILE A 6 -10.57 0.93 2.45
N LYS A 7 -11.58 0.17 2.89
CA LYS A 7 -11.48 -0.84 3.93
C LYS A 7 -12.17 -2.11 3.47
N TRP A 8 -11.52 -3.25 3.66
CA TRP A 8 -12.09 -4.55 3.32
C TRP A 8 -11.59 -5.63 4.27
N TRP A 9 -12.28 -6.76 4.32
CA TRP A 9 -11.80 -7.94 5.01
C TRP A 9 -10.93 -8.77 4.08
N THR A 10 -9.72 -9.14 4.51
CA THR A 10 -8.86 -10.05 3.76
C THR A 10 -8.73 -11.41 4.46
N PRO A 11 -8.99 -12.53 3.76
CA PRO A 11 -8.80 -13.85 4.34
C PRO A 11 -7.33 -14.19 4.59
N TYR A 12 -6.39 -13.57 3.85
CA TYR A 12 -4.96 -13.86 4.00
C TYR A 12 -4.44 -13.52 5.40
N LEU A 13 -4.89 -12.40 5.96
CA LEU A 13 -4.52 -11.95 7.31
C LEU A 13 -5.64 -12.18 8.34
N SER A 14 -6.82 -12.65 7.91
CA SER A 14 -8.01 -12.83 8.76
C SER A 14 -8.34 -11.59 9.59
N ARG A 15 -8.30 -10.42 8.94
CA ARG A 15 -8.58 -9.12 9.55
C ARG A 15 -9.09 -8.13 8.51
N GLU A 16 -9.51 -6.96 8.99
CA GLU A 16 -9.72 -5.80 8.13
C GLU A 16 -8.37 -5.23 7.68
N PHE A 17 -8.31 -4.81 6.41
CA PHE A 17 -7.17 -4.15 5.81
C PHE A 17 -7.61 -2.82 5.20
N GLU A 18 -6.73 -1.84 5.24
CA GLU A 18 -7.05 -0.44 4.98
C GLU A 18 -6.09 0.15 3.95
N MET A 19 -6.57 1.16 3.22
CA MET A 19 -5.78 1.90 2.24
C MET A 19 -6.38 3.29 2.04
N LEU A 20 -5.50 4.28 1.84
CA LEU A 20 -5.90 5.56 1.23
C LEU A 20 -5.57 5.58 -0.25
N VAL A 21 -6.47 6.16 -1.04
CA VAL A 21 -6.28 6.35 -2.48
C VAL A 21 -6.46 7.82 -2.84
N PHE A 22 -5.52 8.36 -3.60
CA PHE A 22 -5.52 9.74 -4.07
C PHE A 22 -5.59 9.78 -5.59
N GLY A 23 -6.65 10.38 -6.12
CA GLY A 23 -6.99 10.37 -7.53
C GLY A 23 -8.27 9.59 -7.83
N ASN A 24 -8.66 9.59 -9.10
CA ASN A 24 -9.94 9.06 -9.59
C ASN A 24 -9.79 7.74 -10.37
N GLY A 25 -8.62 7.08 -10.29
CA GLY A 25 -8.30 5.90 -11.10
C GLY A 25 -7.68 6.21 -12.45
N GLY A 26 -7.54 7.50 -12.83
CA GLY A 26 -6.84 7.91 -14.05
C GLY A 26 -5.32 7.88 -13.92
N GLY A 27 -4.64 7.72 -15.06
CA GLY A 27 -3.18 7.78 -15.14
C GLY A 27 -2.47 6.48 -14.75
N LEU A 28 -1.19 6.58 -14.41
CA LEU A 28 -0.41 5.42 -13.93
C LEU A 28 -0.77 5.12 -12.46
N PRO A 29 -1.23 3.91 -12.12
CA PRO A 29 -1.37 3.49 -10.73
C PRO A 29 -0.01 3.45 -10.04
N LEU A 30 0.10 4.06 -8.86
CA LEU A 30 1.32 4.13 -8.07
C LEU A 30 1.02 3.66 -6.64
N ILE A 31 1.56 2.50 -6.24
CA ILE A 31 1.48 2.01 -4.86
C ILE A 31 2.67 2.55 -4.09
N ILE A 32 2.42 3.19 -2.95
CA ILE A 32 3.45 3.72 -2.07
C ILE A 32 3.34 3.06 -0.71
N PHE A 33 4.34 2.24 -0.36
CA PHE A 33 4.41 1.58 0.94
C PHE A 33 4.89 2.55 2.03
N PRO A 34 4.33 2.47 3.24
CA PRO A 34 4.85 3.21 4.40
C PRO A 34 6.22 2.65 4.83
N THR A 35 6.93 3.40 5.66
CA THR A 35 8.13 2.94 6.34
C THR A 35 7.79 1.96 7.47
N SER A 36 8.81 1.41 8.15
CA SER A 36 8.62 0.71 9.42
C SER A 36 7.77 1.55 10.39
N PHE A 37 6.87 0.87 11.06
CA PHE A 37 5.87 1.34 12.03
C PHE A 37 4.90 2.39 11.47
N GLY A 38 4.94 2.61 10.15
CA GLY A 38 3.97 3.43 9.46
C GLY A 38 2.70 2.64 9.15
N ASN A 39 1.71 3.36 8.67
CA ASN A 39 0.43 2.82 8.22
C ASN A 39 0.02 3.56 6.95
N TYR A 40 -1.17 3.24 6.44
CA TYR A 40 -1.72 3.84 5.23
C TYR A 40 -1.84 5.38 5.23
N HIS A 41 -1.81 6.06 6.39
CA HIS A 41 -1.81 7.54 6.48
C HIS A 41 -0.41 8.16 6.33
N GLN A 42 0.66 7.42 6.60
CA GLN A 42 1.99 8.01 6.80
C GLN A 42 2.48 8.84 5.60
N ASN A 43 2.27 8.35 4.37
CA ASN A 43 2.65 9.07 3.16
C ASN A 43 1.92 10.40 3.00
N LYS A 44 0.66 10.48 3.46
CA LYS A 44 -0.11 11.72 3.49
C LYS A 44 0.40 12.65 4.59
N ASP A 45 0.50 12.14 5.81
CA ASP A 45 0.87 12.92 6.99
C ASP A 45 2.26 13.55 6.87
N PHE A 46 3.16 12.90 6.13
CA PHE A 46 4.53 13.39 5.90
C PHE A 46 4.67 14.23 4.62
N GLY A 47 3.55 14.57 3.96
CA GLY A 47 3.52 15.46 2.79
C GLY A 47 4.00 14.83 1.48
N LEU A 48 4.20 13.50 1.41
CA LEU A 48 4.61 12.84 0.18
C LEU A 48 3.51 12.95 -0.88
N ILE A 49 2.24 12.82 -0.48
CA ILE A 49 1.10 13.00 -1.39
C ILE A 49 1.04 14.42 -1.94
N ASP A 50 1.27 15.43 -1.08
CA ASP A 50 1.31 16.83 -1.50
C ASP A 50 2.45 17.10 -2.50
N SER A 51 3.60 16.44 -2.33
CA SER A 51 4.75 16.57 -3.23
C SER A 51 4.46 16.10 -4.66
N VAL A 52 3.51 15.17 -4.84
CA VAL A 52 3.09 14.65 -6.14
C VAL A 52 1.71 15.15 -6.56
N ALA A 53 1.14 16.12 -5.83
CA ALA A 53 -0.25 16.55 -6.00
C ALA A 53 -0.58 16.99 -7.42
N TRP A 54 0.34 17.70 -8.08
CA TRP A 54 0.17 18.13 -9.45
C TRP A 54 -0.08 16.95 -10.41
N PHE A 55 0.60 15.82 -10.23
CA PHE A 55 0.38 14.64 -11.07
C PHE A 55 -0.97 14.00 -10.79
N VAL A 56 -1.41 13.96 -9.54
CA VAL A 56 -2.72 13.41 -9.15
C VAL A 56 -3.84 14.29 -9.71
N ASP A 57 -3.76 15.61 -9.50
CA ASP A 57 -4.77 16.57 -9.93
C ASP A 57 -4.89 16.67 -11.46
N ASN A 58 -3.83 16.35 -12.20
CA ASN A 58 -3.83 16.29 -13.66
C ASN A 58 -4.08 14.88 -14.21
N ASN A 59 -4.60 13.95 -13.40
CA ASN A 59 -4.89 12.55 -13.78
C ASN A 59 -3.69 11.83 -14.43
N ARG A 60 -2.47 12.19 -14.04
CA ARG A 60 -1.22 11.56 -14.51
C ARG A 60 -0.89 10.31 -13.70
N VAL A 61 -1.25 10.31 -12.43
CA VAL A 61 -1.12 9.17 -11.51
C VAL A 61 -2.34 9.06 -10.60
N THR A 62 -2.65 7.85 -10.16
CA THR A 62 -3.51 7.60 -8.99
C THR A 62 -2.66 6.88 -7.95
N VAL A 63 -2.61 7.40 -6.72
CA VAL A 63 -1.73 6.91 -5.66
C VAL A 63 -2.50 6.04 -4.68
N TYR A 64 -1.94 4.87 -4.35
CA TYR A 64 -2.51 3.87 -3.44
C TYR A 64 -1.54 3.68 -2.27
N CYS A 65 -2.00 3.97 -1.05
CA CYS A 65 -1.21 3.85 0.18
C CYS A 65 -1.79 2.71 1.03
N PRO A 66 -1.39 1.44 0.80
CA PRO A 66 -1.87 0.32 1.59
C PRO A 66 -1.31 0.38 3.02
N ASP A 67 -2.00 -0.27 3.95
CA ASP A 67 -1.53 -0.41 5.32
C ASP A 67 -0.29 -1.33 5.43
N ALA A 68 0.32 -1.35 6.61
CA ALA A 68 1.45 -2.21 6.94
C ALA A 68 1.06 -3.33 7.92
N ILE A 69 1.98 -4.27 8.10
CA ILE A 69 1.86 -5.41 9.04
C ILE A 69 3.16 -5.64 9.81
N ASP A 70 4.05 -4.67 9.82
CA ASP A 70 5.43 -4.87 10.21
C ASP A 70 5.56 -5.24 11.71
N LEU A 71 4.67 -4.67 12.55
CA LEU A 71 4.48 -5.04 13.95
C LEU A 71 3.95 -6.47 14.16
N ASP A 72 3.24 -7.02 13.18
CA ASP A 72 2.71 -8.39 13.20
C ASP A 72 3.67 -9.41 12.57
N SER A 73 4.63 -8.93 11.75
CA SER A 73 5.63 -9.74 11.04
C SER A 73 7.06 -9.47 11.55
N PHE A 74 7.88 -8.77 10.78
CA PHE A 74 9.33 -8.65 11.01
C PHE A 74 9.67 -8.10 12.39
N TYR A 75 8.86 -7.19 12.92
CA TYR A 75 9.05 -6.60 14.25
C TYR A 75 8.28 -7.30 15.36
N ASN A 76 7.52 -8.37 15.06
CA ASN A 76 6.85 -9.16 16.09
C ASN A 76 7.84 -10.08 16.83
N LYS A 77 8.55 -9.52 17.80
CA LYS A 77 9.56 -10.26 18.58
C LYS A 77 8.99 -11.33 19.50
N SER A 78 7.67 -11.34 19.70
CA SER A 78 6.96 -12.25 20.61
C SER A 78 6.61 -13.59 19.98
N ILE A 79 6.68 -13.72 18.64
CA ILE A 79 6.41 -14.96 17.91
C ILE A 79 7.67 -15.58 17.31
N HIS A 80 7.59 -16.87 16.97
CA HIS A 80 8.70 -17.61 16.36
C HIS A 80 9.10 -16.97 15.02
N PRO A 81 10.40 -16.88 14.67
CA PRO A 81 10.84 -16.25 13.42
C PRO A 81 10.16 -16.80 12.16
N ALA A 82 9.90 -18.10 12.10
CA ALA A 82 9.16 -18.70 10.98
C ALA A 82 7.73 -18.16 10.84
N ASP A 83 7.06 -17.85 11.95
CA ASP A 83 5.70 -17.30 11.92
C ASP A 83 5.70 -15.84 11.46
N ARG A 84 6.75 -15.06 11.77
CA ARG A 84 6.93 -13.71 11.22
C ARG A 84 6.96 -13.72 9.69
N ILE A 85 7.68 -14.69 9.12
CA ILE A 85 7.78 -14.87 7.67
C ILE A 85 6.44 -15.34 7.10
N ARG A 86 5.72 -16.25 7.77
CA ARG A 86 4.37 -16.65 7.34
C ARG A 86 3.40 -15.48 7.30
N THR A 87 3.40 -14.61 8.32
CA THR A 87 2.60 -13.37 8.33
C THR A 87 3.01 -12.44 7.20
N HIS A 88 4.32 -12.32 6.92
CA HIS A 88 4.80 -11.52 5.80
C HIS A 88 4.33 -12.05 4.43
N ILE A 89 4.37 -13.37 4.22
CA ILE A 89 3.83 -13.99 2.99
C ILE A 89 2.33 -13.76 2.88
N ALA A 90 1.59 -13.81 4.00
CA ALA A 90 0.17 -13.48 4.00
C ALA A 90 -0.08 -12.02 3.58
N TYR A 91 0.74 -11.08 4.04
CA TYR A 91 0.69 -9.69 3.58
C TYR A 91 1.05 -9.54 2.10
N GLU A 92 2.07 -10.24 1.61
CA GLU A 92 2.41 -10.23 0.19
C GLU A 92 1.21 -10.65 -0.67
N ASN A 93 0.44 -11.66 -0.23
CA ASN A 93 -0.78 -12.06 -0.91
C ASN A 93 -1.85 -10.95 -0.92
N VAL A 94 -2.01 -10.18 0.15
CA VAL A 94 -2.88 -8.98 0.18
C VAL A 94 -2.40 -7.96 -0.85
N ILE A 95 -1.11 -7.67 -0.88
CA ILE A 95 -0.54 -6.68 -1.80
C ILE A 95 -0.70 -7.12 -3.26
N VAL A 96 -0.35 -8.36 -3.60
CA VAL A 96 -0.37 -8.85 -4.99
C VAL A 96 -1.78 -9.12 -5.49
N HIS A 97 -2.61 -9.80 -4.69
CA HIS A 97 -3.91 -10.28 -5.16
C HIS A 97 -5.05 -9.30 -4.90
N GLU A 98 -4.88 -8.34 -4.00
CA GLU A 98 -5.93 -7.37 -3.64
C GLU A 98 -5.52 -5.95 -4.02
N VAL A 99 -4.39 -5.42 -3.52
CA VAL A 99 -4.00 -4.01 -3.75
C VAL A 99 -3.56 -3.76 -5.19
N PHE A 100 -2.58 -4.53 -5.68
CA PHE A 100 -2.08 -4.43 -7.06
C PHE A 100 -3.19 -4.68 -8.06
N ASP A 101 -3.99 -5.72 -7.82
CA ASP A 101 -5.03 -6.12 -8.73
C ASP A 101 -6.19 -5.10 -8.76
N PHE A 102 -6.51 -4.47 -7.63
CA PHE A 102 -7.42 -3.32 -7.57
C PHE A 102 -6.89 -2.14 -8.38
N ALA A 103 -5.66 -1.69 -8.08
CA ALA A 103 -5.03 -0.53 -8.72
C ALA A 103 -4.92 -0.69 -10.24
N ARG A 104 -4.52 -1.89 -10.69
CA ARG A 104 -4.40 -2.24 -12.11
C ARG A 104 -5.75 -2.21 -12.84
N ARG A 105 -6.80 -2.77 -12.24
CA ARG A 105 -8.15 -2.80 -12.81
C ARG A 105 -8.77 -1.41 -12.86
N GLU A 106 -8.63 -0.65 -11.80
CA GLU A 106 -9.13 0.73 -11.73
C GLU A 106 -8.46 1.61 -12.79
N GLY A 107 -7.13 1.49 -12.94
CA GLY A 107 -6.37 2.20 -13.97
C GLY A 107 -6.50 1.65 -15.40
N SER A 108 -7.28 0.58 -15.61
CA SER A 108 -7.44 -0.09 -16.92
C SER A 108 -6.10 -0.34 -17.65
N THR A 109 -5.07 -0.71 -16.90
CA THR A 109 -3.69 -0.86 -17.39
C THR A 109 -3.11 -2.20 -16.94
N HIS A 110 -1.95 -2.58 -17.45
CA HIS A 110 -1.17 -3.71 -16.92
C HIS A 110 0.07 -3.25 -16.14
N ARG A 111 0.31 -1.93 -16.10
CA ARG A 111 1.49 -1.32 -15.49
C ARG A 111 1.10 -0.66 -14.19
N VAL A 112 1.77 -1.02 -13.11
CA VAL A 112 1.63 -0.39 -11.79
C VAL A 112 3.04 -0.03 -11.33
N GLY A 113 3.25 1.22 -10.93
CA GLY A 113 4.47 1.62 -10.23
C GLY A 113 4.36 1.23 -8.77
N VAL A 114 5.46 0.76 -8.18
CA VAL A 114 5.55 0.49 -6.74
C VAL A 114 6.78 1.23 -6.19
N CYS A 115 6.65 1.85 -5.03
CA CYS A 115 7.76 2.49 -4.34
C CYS A 115 7.52 2.57 -2.84
N GLY A 116 8.56 2.98 -2.11
CA GLY A 116 8.52 3.22 -0.68
C GLY A 116 9.89 3.65 -0.18
N ALA A 117 9.98 3.97 1.11
CA ALA A 117 11.23 4.31 1.78
C ALA A 117 11.47 3.37 2.98
N SER A 118 12.74 3.15 3.36
CA SER A 118 13.09 2.24 4.45
C SER A 118 12.50 0.83 4.23
N LEU A 119 11.77 0.26 5.18
CA LEU A 119 11.08 -1.02 4.99
C LEU A 119 10.05 -0.98 3.85
N GLY A 120 9.45 0.17 3.56
CA GLY A 120 8.60 0.33 2.38
C GLY A 120 9.35 0.16 1.06
N ALA A 121 10.65 0.51 1.02
CA ALA A 121 11.49 0.24 -0.15
C ALA A 121 11.80 -1.26 -0.29
N TYR A 122 11.94 -1.97 0.83
CA TYR A 122 12.06 -3.43 0.84
C TYR A 122 10.78 -4.09 0.32
N HIS A 123 9.59 -3.59 0.68
CA HIS A 123 8.32 -4.09 0.15
C HIS A 123 8.12 -3.84 -1.36
N ALA A 124 8.82 -2.84 -1.92
CA ALA A 124 8.73 -2.51 -3.34
C ALA A 124 9.72 -3.30 -4.23
N ALA A 125 10.75 -3.92 -3.65
CA ALA A 125 11.85 -4.58 -4.36
C ALA A 125 11.58 -6.07 -4.59
#